data_AF-A0A1V3RSQ8-F1
#
_entry.id   AF-A0A1V3RSQ8-F1
#
_cell.length_a   1.000
_cell.length_b   1.000
_cell.length_c   1.000
_cell.angle_alpha   90.00
_cell.angle_beta   90.00
_cell.angle_gamma   90.00
#
_symmetry.space_group_name_H-M   'P 1'
#
loop_
_entity.id
_entity.type
_entity.pdbx_description
1 polymer ?
#
loop_
_entity_poly.entity_id
_entity_poly.type
_entity_poly.pdbx_seq_one_letter_code
_entity_poly.pdbx_strand_id
1 'polypeptide(L)'
;AAVGDVVAYRYVITNSGNVTLAGPFSVTDDKIAGIAAVNGPLVPGGSVTATGSYTITQTDLNNGSVTNVASASGNGVTSNTDTETVDATQTRALTLDKQVVSGDPYAAVGDVVAYRYVITNSGNVTLAGPFSVTDDKIAGIAAVNGPL
;
A
#
# COMPACT_ATOMS: atom_id res chain seq x y z
N ALA A 1 -8.58 -0.70 -1.20
CA ALA A 1 -7.12 -0.78 -1.03
C ALA A 1 -6.82 -0.85 0.46
N ALA A 2 -6.22 -1.93 0.89
CA ALA A 2 -5.74 -2.19 2.24
C ALA A 2 -4.30 -2.72 2.18
N VAL A 3 -3.56 -2.59 3.29
CA VAL A 3 -2.23 -3.20 3.41
C VAL A 3 -2.38 -4.71 3.28
N GLY A 4 -1.51 -5.33 2.50
CA GLY A 4 -1.58 -6.75 2.21
C GLY A 4 -2.42 -7.13 1.00
N ASP A 5 -3.15 -6.18 0.38
CA ASP A 5 -3.78 -6.41 -0.93
C ASP A 5 -2.69 -6.82 -1.95
N VAL A 6 -3.00 -7.78 -2.82
CA VAL A 6 -2.06 -8.29 -3.82
C VAL A 6 -2.44 -7.80 -5.21
N VAL A 7 -1.51 -7.15 -5.89
CA VAL A 7 -1.62 -6.78 -7.30
C VAL A 7 -0.89 -7.81 -8.15
N ALA A 8 -1.60 -8.43 -9.08
CA ALA A 8 -1.02 -9.38 -10.03
C ALA A 8 -0.64 -8.67 -11.32
N TYR A 9 0.60 -8.88 -11.76
CA TYR A 9 1.15 -8.33 -13.00
C TYR A 9 1.35 -9.44 -14.03
N ARG A 10 1.10 -9.08 -15.29
CA ARG A 10 1.31 -9.93 -16.46
C ARG A 10 2.27 -9.22 -17.42
N TYR A 11 3.41 -9.84 -17.68
CA TYR A 11 4.43 -9.32 -18.59
C TYR A 11 4.38 -10.09 -19.90
N VAL A 12 4.05 -9.40 -21.00
CA VAL A 12 3.99 -10.00 -22.34
C VAL A 12 5.28 -9.67 -23.08
N ILE A 13 6.16 -10.66 -23.25
CA ILE A 13 7.44 -10.52 -23.94
C ILE A 13 7.23 -10.88 -25.39
N THR A 14 7.49 -9.95 -26.31
CA THR A 14 7.26 -10.13 -27.75
C THR A 14 8.55 -9.96 -28.53
N ASN A 15 8.84 -10.89 -29.44
CA ASN A 15 9.94 -10.73 -30.39
C ASN A 15 9.49 -9.86 -31.58
N SER A 16 9.84 -8.59 -31.57
CA SER A 16 9.57 -7.65 -32.67
C SER A 16 10.61 -7.68 -33.79
N GLY A 17 11.64 -8.52 -33.66
CA GLY A 17 12.68 -8.70 -34.68
C GLY A 17 12.29 -9.70 -35.75
N ASN A 18 13.25 -9.99 -36.64
CA ASN A 18 13.10 -10.94 -37.76
C ASN A 18 13.88 -12.26 -37.57
N VAL A 19 14.49 -12.47 -36.40
CA VAL A 19 15.23 -13.69 -36.04
C VAL A 19 14.55 -14.37 -34.86
N THR A 20 14.40 -15.69 -34.91
CA THR A 20 13.88 -16.49 -33.80
C THR A 20 14.82 -16.43 -32.59
N LEU A 21 14.29 -16.10 -31.41
CA LEU A 21 15.03 -16.03 -30.15
C LEU A 21 14.78 -17.32 -29.34
N ALA A 22 15.82 -18.06 -28.96
CA ALA A 22 15.65 -19.40 -28.36
C ALA A 22 15.15 -19.41 -26.89
N GLY A 23 15.30 -18.30 -26.17
CA GLY A 23 15.05 -18.22 -24.73
C GLY A 23 16.16 -18.89 -23.89
N PRO A 24 15.96 -19.08 -22.57
CA PRO A 24 14.81 -18.58 -21.80
C PRO A 24 14.79 -17.05 -21.75
N PHE A 25 13.62 -16.50 -21.37
CA PHE A 25 13.43 -15.07 -21.13
C PHE A 25 13.13 -14.82 -19.66
N SER A 26 13.78 -13.81 -19.09
CA SER A 26 13.58 -13.34 -17.72
C SER A 26 13.00 -11.93 -17.72
N VAL A 27 12.27 -11.60 -16.64
CA VAL A 27 11.82 -10.25 -16.36
C VAL A 27 12.62 -9.72 -15.16
N THR A 28 13.20 -8.55 -15.33
CA THR A 28 13.77 -7.75 -14.24
C THR A 28 12.78 -6.65 -13.91
N ASP A 29 12.47 -6.49 -12.63
CA ASP A 29 11.42 -5.60 -12.13
C ASP A 29 11.91 -4.88 -10.87
N ASP A 30 11.54 -3.61 -10.68
CA ASP A 30 12.02 -2.77 -9.57
C ASP A 30 11.37 -3.09 -8.22
N LYS A 31 10.23 -3.80 -8.21
CA LYS A 31 9.48 -4.14 -6.99
C LYS A 31 9.28 -5.64 -6.79
N ILE A 32 9.24 -6.41 -7.87
CA ILE A 32 8.91 -7.84 -7.84
C ILE A 32 10.16 -8.66 -8.13
N ALA A 33 10.69 -9.31 -7.09
CA ALA A 33 11.78 -10.27 -7.24
C ALA A 33 11.25 -11.68 -7.57
N GLY A 34 12.11 -12.52 -8.15
CA GLY A 34 11.85 -13.96 -8.30
C GLY A 34 10.81 -14.31 -9.37
N ILE A 35 10.56 -13.44 -10.35
CA ILE A 35 9.70 -13.76 -11.50
C ILE A 35 10.32 -14.95 -12.26
N ALA A 36 9.56 -16.03 -12.39
CA ALA A 36 10.04 -17.24 -13.06
C ALA A 36 10.34 -16.96 -14.54
N ALA A 37 11.48 -17.46 -15.01
CA ALA A 37 11.82 -17.39 -16.42
C ALA A 37 10.87 -18.24 -17.27
N VAL A 38 10.58 -17.75 -18.47
CA VAL A 38 9.69 -18.41 -19.42
C VAL A 38 10.50 -18.97 -20.59
N ASN A 39 10.17 -20.19 -20.97
CA ASN A 39 10.88 -20.93 -22.02
C ASN A 39 10.18 -20.79 -23.37
N GLY A 40 10.91 -21.19 -24.41
CA GLY A 40 10.38 -21.38 -25.76
C GLY A 40 11.09 -20.50 -26.77
N PRO A 41 11.21 -20.96 -28.03
CA PRO A 41 11.65 -20.07 -29.07
C PRO A 41 10.56 -19.04 -29.37
N LEU A 42 10.89 -17.76 -29.33
CA LEU A 42 10.06 -16.69 -29.88
C LEU A 42 10.43 -16.47 -31.33
N VAL A 43 9.63 -16.99 -32.25
CA VAL A 43 9.68 -16.60 -33.67
C VAL A 43 9.38 -15.11 -33.83
N PRO A 44 9.75 -14.47 -34.95
CA PRO A 44 9.30 -13.11 -35.28
C PRO A 44 7.79 -12.93 -35.08
N GLY A 45 7.40 -11.93 -34.29
CA GLY A 45 6.01 -11.64 -33.91
C GLY A 45 5.42 -12.53 -32.82
N GLY A 46 6.13 -13.56 -32.35
CA GLY A 46 5.68 -14.43 -31.26
C GLY A 46 5.84 -13.78 -29.89
N SER A 47 5.04 -14.25 -28.92
CA SER A 47 5.08 -13.77 -27.53
C SER A 47 5.02 -14.91 -26.50
N VAL A 48 5.60 -14.66 -25.33
CA VAL A 48 5.46 -15.47 -24.10
C VAL A 48 5.04 -14.57 -22.96
N THR A 49 4.48 -15.16 -21.91
CA THR A 49 3.95 -14.41 -20.76
C THR A 49 4.58 -14.89 -19.47
N ALA A 50 5.17 -13.97 -18.72
CA ALA A 50 5.57 -14.15 -17.33
C ALA A 50 4.57 -13.45 -16.40
N THR A 51 4.48 -13.90 -15.15
CA THR A 51 3.59 -13.31 -14.14
C THR A 51 4.36 -13.04 -12.85
N GLY A 52 4.02 -11.95 -12.18
CA GLY A 52 4.55 -11.54 -10.89
C GLY A 52 3.45 -10.98 -10.01
N SER A 53 3.70 -10.85 -8.71
CA SER A 53 2.74 -10.25 -7.79
C SER A 53 3.44 -9.33 -6.81
N TYR A 54 2.82 -8.18 -6.56
CA TYR A 54 3.27 -7.20 -5.57
C TYR A 54 2.25 -7.08 -4.44
N THR A 55 2.73 -7.08 -3.19
CA THR A 55 1.87 -6.89 -2.01
C THR A 55 1.92 -5.43 -1.60
N ILE A 56 0.75 -4.78 -1.54
CA ILE A 56 0.60 -3.38 -1.19
C ILE A 56 1.07 -3.13 0.24
N THR A 57 1.94 -2.14 0.40
CA THR A 57 2.49 -1.68 1.68
C THR A 57 1.73 -0.46 2.20
N GLN A 58 1.95 -0.11 3.48
CA GLN A 58 1.42 1.14 4.03
C GLN A 58 2.03 2.36 3.34
N THR A 59 3.29 2.27 2.89
CA THR A 59 3.95 3.35 2.14
C THR A 59 3.22 3.61 0.82
N ASP A 60 2.81 2.56 0.11
CA ASP A 60 2.06 2.72 -1.15
C ASP A 60 0.69 3.36 -0.90
N LEU A 61 -0.03 2.93 0.15
CA LEU A 61 -1.28 3.58 0.53
C LEU A 61 -1.09 5.05 0.89
N ASN A 62 -0.02 5.39 1.59
CA ASN A 62 0.28 6.78 1.95
C ASN A 62 0.66 7.62 0.72
N ASN A 63 1.37 7.02 -0.24
CA ASN A 63 1.71 7.66 -1.52
C ASN A 63 0.49 7.80 -2.45
N GLY A 64 -0.52 6.96 -2.29
CA GLY A 64 -1.75 6.99 -3.08
C GLY A 64 -1.67 6.21 -4.39
N SER A 65 -0.51 5.64 -4.71
CA SER A 65 -0.33 4.77 -5.87
C SER A 65 0.97 3.96 -5.76
N VAL A 66 1.09 2.95 -6.63
CA VAL A 66 2.31 2.18 -6.85
C VAL A 66 2.61 2.13 -8.35
N THR A 67 3.81 2.57 -8.74
CA THR A 67 4.29 2.52 -10.13
C THR A 67 5.36 1.44 -10.27
N ASN A 68 5.06 0.40 -11.04
CA ASN A 68 5.91 -0.76 -11.31
C ASN A 68 6.64 -0.61 -12.65
N VAL A 69 7.94 -0.88 -12.69
CA VAL A 69 8.80 -0.72 -13.87
C VAL A 69 9.55 -2.03 -14.14
N ALA A 70 9.44 -2.54 -15.36
CA ALA A 70 10.04 -3.82 -15.73
C ALA A 70 10.72 -3.79 -17.10
N SER A 71 11.65 -4.72 -17.32
CA SER A 71 12.24 -5.02 -18.63
C SER A 71 12.46 -6.52 -18.78
N ALA A 72 12.47 -7.00 -20.01
CA ALA A 72 12.72 -8.40 -20.34
C ALA A 72 14.11 -8.58 -20.96
N SER A 73 14.73 -9.72 -20.70
CA SER A 73 16.00 -10.11 -21.31
C SER A 73 16.02 -11.59 -21.65
N GLY A 74 16.70 -11.96 -22.73
CA GLY A 74 16.88 -13.36 -23.12
C GLY A 74 17.59 -13.45 -24.47
N ASN A 75 18.28 -14.58 -24.71
CA ASN A 75 19.00 -14.83 -25.96
C ASN A 75 19.93 -13.67 -26.41
N GLY A 76 20.57 -12.99 -25.45
CA GLY A 76 21.52 -11.89 -25.71
C GLY A 76 20.89 -10.53 -26.05
N VAL A 77 19.57 -10.38 -25.96
CA VAL A 77 18.86 -9.11 -26.17
C VAL A 77 18.13 -8.65 -24.91
N THR A 78 17.93 -7.33 -24.80
CA THR A 78 17.17 -6.67 -23.73
C THR A 78 16.10 -5.79 -24.37
N SER A 79 14.88 -5.80 -23.82
CA SER A 79 13.79 -4.94 -24.27
C SER A 79 13.95 -3.49 -23.80
N ASN A 80 13.03 -2.63 -24.23
CA ASN A 80 12.76 -1.38 -23.51
C ASN A 80 12.25 -1.66 -22.09
N THR A 81 12.23 -0.62 -21.26
CA THR A 81 11.47 -0.61 -20.02
C THR A 81 9.99 -0.37 -20.30
N ASP A 82 9.13 -1.01 -19.53
CA ASP A 82 7.69 -0.78 -19.49
C ASP A 82 7.25 -0.37 -18.08
N THR A 83 6.17 0.38 -17.96
CA THR A 83 5.73 0.98 -16.69
C THR A 83 4.22 0.91 -16.56
N GLU A 84 3.75 0.49 -15.39
CA GLU A 84 2.33 0.40 -15.05
C GLU A 84 2.08 1.02 -13.67
N THR A 85 1.02 1.81 -13.51
CA THR A 85 0.70 2.49 -12.25
C THR A 85 -0.68 2.08 -11.76
N VAL A 86 -0.74 1.66 -10.50
CA VAL A 86 -1.98 1.28 -9.83
C VAL A 86 -2.28 2.29 -8.74
N ASP A 87 -3.42 2.97 -8.85
CA ASP A 87 -3.85 3.95 -7.87
C ASP A 87 -4.50 3.28 -6.65
N ALA A 88 -4.26 3.85 -5.47
CA ALA A 88 -4.88 3.46 -4.23
C ALA A 88 -6.05 4.39 -3.89
N THR A 89 -7.20 3.83 -3.52
CA THR A 89 -8.27 4.61 -2.90
C THR A 89 -7.91 4.93 -1.46
N GLN A 90 -7.58 6.18 -1.18
CA GLN A 90 -7.27 6.66 0.16
C GLN A 90 -8.55 7.08 0.89
N THR A 91 -8.70 6.63 2.14
CA THR A 91 -9.77 7.00 3.06
C THR A 91 -9.14 7.50 4.36
N ARG A 92 -9.36 8.78 4.66
CA ARG A 92 -8.95 9.41 5.93
C ARG A 92 -10.15 9.43 6.86
N ALA A 93 -10.04 8.80 8.02
CA ALA A 93 -11.12 8.78 9.00
C ALA A 93 -10.57 8.65 10.42
N LEU A 94 -11.28 9.27 11.37
CA LEU A 94 -11.00 9.17 12.79
C LEU A 94 -12.26 8.71 13.52
N THR A 95 -12.05 7.98 14.61
CA THR A 95 -13.08 7.71 15.61
C THR A 95 -12.58 8.17 16.96
N LEU A 96 -13.49 8.63 17.82
CA LEU A 96 -13.23 9.03 19.19
C LEU A 96 -14.09 8.17 20.10
N ASP A 97 -13.44 7.49 21.04
CA ASP A 97 -14.11 6.76 22.11
C ASP A 97 -13.87 7.47 23.45
N LYS A 98 -14.96 7.83 24.15
CA LYS A 98 -14.93 8.49 25.45
C LYS A 98 -15.49 7.53 26.50
N GLN A 99 -14.68 7.21 27.49
CA GLN A 99 -15.02 6.26 28.55
C GLN A 99 -14.88 6.92 29.91
N VAL A 100 -15.82 6.66 30.82
CA VAL A 100 -15.64 6.98 32.23
C VAL A 100 -14.58 6.05 32.81
N VAL A 101 -13.60 6.62 33.50
CA VAL A 101 -12.56 5.87 34.22
C VAL A 101 -12.94 5.71 35.69
N SER A 102 -13.51 6.74 36.30
CA SER A 102 -13.93 6.72 37.70
C SER A 102 -14.92 7.85 38.01
N GLY A 103 -15.61 7.75 39.15
CA GLY A 103 -16.57 8.76 39.62
C GLY A 103 -18.00 8.53 39.12
N ASP A 104 -18.30 7.33 38.61
CA ASP A 104 -19.65 6.91 38.24
C ASP A 104 -20.09 5.68 39.08
N PRO A 105 -21.23 5.74 39.79
CA PRO A 105 -22.07 6.92 39.97
C PRO A 105 -21.42 7.96 40.90
N TYR A 106 -21.84 9.22 40.77
CA TYR A 106 -21.56 10.29 41.74
C TYR A 106 -22.72 10.44 42.72
N ALA A 107 -22.47 11.04 43.89
CA ALA A 107 -23.47 11.15 44.97
C ALA A 107 -23.56 12.54 45.61
N ALA A 108 -22.56 13.41 45.44
CA ALA A 108 -22.52 14.72 46.08
C ALA A 108 -21.96 15.82 45.19
N VAL A 109 -22.26 17.07 45.55
CA VAL A 109 -21.63 18.24 44.94
C VAL A 109 -20.14 18.22 45.25
N GLY A 110 -19.31 18.35 44.21
CA GLY A 110 -17.85 18.34 44.32
C GLY A 110 -17.22 17.00 43.92
N ASP A 111 -18.01 15.96 43.66
CA ASP A 111 -17.50 14.69 43.12
C ASP A 111 -16.85 14.92 41.74
N VAL A 112 -15.73 14.24 41.50
CA VAL A 112 -14.96 14.34 40.26
C VAL A 112 -15.13 13.08 39.44
N VAL A 113 -15.57 13.23 38.19
CA VAL A 113 -15.65 12.15 37.20
C VAL A 113 -14.46 12.23 36.25
N ALA A 114 -13.67 11.16 36.19
CA ALA A 114 -12.52 11.07 35.30
C ALA A 114 -12.90 10.35 34.01
N TYR A 115 -12.34 10.79 32.89
CA TYR A 115 -12.59 10.22 31.57
C TYR A 115 -11.30 9.87 30.85
N ARG A 116 -11.38 8.88 29.97
CA ARG A 116 -10.35 8.51 29.00
C ARG A 116 -10.90 8.74 27.60
N TYR A 117 -10.06 9.31 26.74
CA TYR A 117 -10.34 9.56 25.34
C TYR A 117 -9.38 8.75 24.47
N VAL A 118 -9.91 8.01 23.51
CA VAL A 118 -9.11 7.25 22.53
C VAL A 118 -9.43 7.76 21.14
N ILE A 119 -8.42 8.33 20.49
CA ILE A 119 -8.50 8.68 19.07
C ILE A 119 -7.94 7.49 18.29
N THR A 120 -8.72 6.98 17.35
CA THR A 120 -8.31 5.87 16.48
C THR A 120 -8.40 6.30 15.02
N ASN A 121 -7.33 6.09 14.25
CA ASN A 121 -7.39 6.15 12.80
C ASN A 121 -8.19 4.96 12.27
N SER A 122 -9.40 5.24 11.79
CA SER A 122 -10.29 4.27 11.16
C SER A 122 -10.19 4.29 9.64
N GLY A 123 -9.28 5.11 9.09
CA GLY A 123 -8.92 5.15 7.69
C GLY A 123 -7.84 4.13 7.31
N ASN A 124 -7.38 4.21 6.05
CA ASN A 124 -6.33 3.32 5.52
C ASN A 124 -5.01 4.05 5.21
N VAL A 125 -4.91 5.33 5.54
CA VAL A 125 -3.68 6.12 5.40
C VAL A 125 -3.21 6.59 6.76
N THR A 126 -1.89 6.66 6.93
CA THR A 126 -1.29 7.23 8.14
C THR A 126 -1.66 8.72 8.24
N LEU A 127 -2.13 9.13 9.41
CA LEU A 127 -2.50 10.50 9.72
C LEU A 127 -1.40 11.14 10.57
N ALA A 128 -0.83 12.24 10.10
CA ALA A 128 0.11 13.02 10.90
C ALA A 128 -0.65 13.85 11.94
N GLY A 129 -0.20 13.79 13.20
CA GLY A 129 -0.68 14.65 14.26
C GLY A 129 -0.11 16.10 14.18
N PRO A 130 -0.39 16.93 15.19
CA PRO A 130 -1.06 16.58 16.45
C PRO A 130 -2.56 16.37 16.31
N PHE A 131 -3.15 15.61 17.24
CA PHE A 131 -4.59 15.42 17.37
C PHE A 131 -5.10 16.04 18.67
N SER A 132 -6.20 16.79 18.62
CA SER A 132 -6.82 17.42 19.78
C SER A 132 -8.23 16.87 20.03
N VAL A 133 -8.64 16.90 21.29
CA VAL A 133 -10.00 16.60 21.72
C VAL A 133 -10.55 17.84 22.40
N THR A 134 -11.77 18.21 22.05
CA THR A 134 -12.55 19.22 22.76
C THR A 134 -13.69 18.55 23.49
N ASP A 135 -13.95 19.03 24.70
CA ASP A 135 -15.00 18.52 25.58
C ASP A 135 -15.69 19.71 26.25
N ASP A 136 -17.00 19.62 26.44
CA ASP A 136 -17.82 20.70 26.97
C ASP A 136 -17.66 20.88 28.49
N LYS A 137 -17.18 19.85 29.20
CA LYS A 137 -16.98 19.85 30.66
C LYS A 137 -15.51 19.77 31.06
N ILE A 138 -14.64 19.28 30.19
CA ILE A 138 -13.22 19.07 30.47
C ILE A 138 -12.37 19.97 29.59
N ALA A 139 -11.77 20.99 30.22
CA ALA A 139 -10.77 21.83 29.57
C ALA A 139 -9.37 21.23 29.71
N GLY A 140 -8.45 21.63 28.82
CA GLY A 140 -7.03 21.28 28.94
C GLY A 140 -6.67 19.83 28.62
N ILE A 141 -7.50 19.13 27.83
CA ILE A 141 -7.15 17.78 27.34
C ILE A 141 -5.88 17.90 26.48
N ALA A 142 -4.83 17.19 26.89
CA ALA A 142 -3.55 17.21 26.19
C ALA A 142 -3.70 16.66 24.77
N ALA A 143 -3.08 17.34 23.80
CA ALA A 143 -3.01 16.84 22.44
C ALA A 143 -2.15 15.57 22.37
N VAL A 144 -2.56 14.63 21.52
CA VAL A 144 -1.78 13.44 21.21
C VAL A 144 -0.85 13.78 20.05
N ASN A 145 0.45 13.55 20.24
CA ASN A 145 1.47 13.74 19.23
C ASN A 145 1.86 12.41 18.59
N GLY A 146 2.37 12.47 17.36
CA GLY A 146 2.77 11.30 16.58
C GLY A 146 1.72 10.90 15.54
N PRO A 147 2.06 9.97 14.64
CA PRO A 147 1.14 9.48 13.62
C PRO A 147 0.11 8.50 14.21
N LEU A 148 -1.10 8.50 13.63
CA LEU A 148 -2.12 7.47 13.80
C LEU A 148 -2.30 6.67 12.51
#